data_AF-A0A947QTU6-F1
#
_entry.id   AF-A0A947QTU6-F1
#
_cell.length_a   1.000
_cell.length_b   1.000
_cell.length_c   1.000
_cell.angle_alpha   90.00
_cell.angle_beta   90.00
_cell.angle_gamma   90.00
#
_symmetry.space_group_name_H-M   'P 1'
#
loop_
_entity.id
_entity.type
_entity.pdbx_description
1 polymer ?
#
loop_
_entity_poly.entity_id
_entity_poly.type
_entity_poly.pdbx_seq_one_letter_code
_entity_poly.pdbx_strand_id
1 'polypeptide(L)'
;MCKNIPSSLNPYLLLEMLFFIWNNGLVRKTVKITKQADKEIKKFSHDVQTRIKVIFDVLSRDGKLVEPYGKKIDSNLFEIRIKYKGQWRILYAYLLKELTKAKIRLKEYQI
;
A
#
# COMPACT_ATOMS: atom_id res chain seq x y z
N MET A 1 -6.49 -20.38 39.48
CA MET A 1 -5.17 -20.26 38.81
C MET A 1 -5.29 -19.21 37.71
N CYS A 2 -4.97 -17.96 38.05
CA CYS A 2 -4.96 -16.83 37.13
C CYS A 2 -3.67 -16.89 36.30
N LYS A 3 -3.77 -16.87 34.96
CA LYS A 3 -2.61 -16.75 34.08
C LYS A 3 -2.42 -15.29 33.69
N ASN A 4 -1.29 -14.76 34.17
CA ASN A 4 -0.69 -13.45 33.98
C ASN A 4 -1.09 -12.69 32.71
N ILE A 5 -1.81 -11.59 32.90
CA ILE A 5 -1.84 -10.45 31.97
C ILE A 5 -0.60 -9.60 32.31
N PRO A 6 0.31 -9.28 31.37
CA PRO A 6 1.44 -8.42 31.67
C PRO A 6 0.96 -6.99 31.97
N SER A 7 0.92 -6.65 33.26
CA SER A 7 0.62 -5.32 33.79
C SER A 7 1.85 -4.41 33.67
N SER A 8 2.12 -3.91 32.46
CA SER A 8 2.92 -2.70 32.25
C SER A 8 2.90 -2.22 30.79
N LEU A 9 1.71 -2.09 30.19
CA LEU A 9 1.57 -1.17 29.05
C LEU A 9 1.28 0.22 29.60
N ASN A 10 2.26 1.11 29.46
CA ASN A 10 2.17 2.51 29.85
C ASN A 10 0.93 3.15 29.17
N PRO A 11 0.00 3.78 29.91
CA PRO A 11 -1.21 4.37 29.35
C PRO A 11 -0.91 5.47 28.31
N TYR A 12 0.25 6.13 28.41
CA TYR A 12 0.73 7.07 27.38
C TYR A 12 1.07 6.38 26.06
N LEU A 13 1.62 5.16 26.10
CA LEU A 13 1.88 4.36 24.88
C LEU A 13 0.59 3.92 24.19
N LEU A 14 -0.45 3.58 24.97
CA LEU A 14 -1.78 3.29 24.43
C LEU A 14 -2.44 4.55 23.83
N LEU A 15 -2.32 5.69 24.50
CA LEU A 15 -2.80 6.98 23.98
C LEU A 15 -2.04 7.41 22.71
N GLU A 16 -0.72 7.28 22.66
CA GLU A 16 0.09 7.54 21.45
C GLU A 16 -0.27 6.59 20.31
N MET A 17 -0.47 5.30 20.58
CA MET A 17 -0.94 4.35 19.57
C MET A 17 -2.35 4.71 19.06
N LEU A 18 -3.28 5.08 19.94
CA LEU A 18 -4.63 5.50 19.59
C LEU A 18 -4.63 6.84 18.84
N PHE A 19 -3.77 7.79 19.23
CA PHE A 19 -3.61 9.09 18.59
C PHE A 19 -2.96 8.94 17.21
N PHE A 20 -2.01 8.01 17.05
CA PHE A 20 -1.43 7.63 15.75
C PHE A 20 -2.46 6.95 14.85
N ILE A 21 -3.31 6.06 15.40
CA ILE A 21 -4.42 5.41 14.68
C ILE A 21 -5.49 6.43 14.26
N TRP A 22 -5.83 7.38 15.13
CA TRP A 22 -6.83 8.42 14.87
C TRP A 22 -6.34 9.45 13.85
N ASN A 23 -5.11 9.97 14.01
CA ASN A 23 -4.59 11.03 13.13
C ASN A 23 -4.24 10.56 11.72
N ASN A 24 -3.79 9.30 11.54
CA ASN A 24 -3.57 8.74 10.19
C ASN A 24 -4.87 8.33 9.47
N GLY A 25 -6.02 8.37 10.16
CA GLY A 25 -7.31 7.94 9.60
C GLY A 25 -8.08 9.02 8.83
N LEU A 26 -7.75 10.30 8.98
CA LEU A 26 -8.65 11.38 8.57
C LEU A 26 -8.57 11.79 7.08
N VAL A 27 -7.48 11.48 6.37
CA VAL A 27 -7.37 11.82 4.93
C VAL A 27 -6.91 10.60 4.13
N ARG A 28 -7.88 9.80 3.69
CA ARG A 28 -7.61 8.72 2.73
C ARG A 28 -7.27 9.30 1.37
N LYS A 29 -6.19 8.81 0.78
CA LYS A 29 -5.71 9.21 -0.52
C LYS A 29 -6.42 8.41 -1.61
N THR A 30 -6.91 9.08 -2.65
CA THR A 30 -7.54 8.36 -3.76
C THR A 30 -6.51 7.62 -4.61
N VAL A 31 -6.64 6.30 -4.66
CA VAL A 31 -5.88 5.46 -5.59
C VAL A 31 -6.66 5.35 -6.90
N LYS A 32 -6.07 5.83 -8.00
CA LYS A 32 -6.67 5.75 -9.34
C LYS A 32 -5.95 4.70 -10.18
N ILE A 33 -6.66 3.61 -10.44
CA ILE A 33 -6.18 2.53 -11.29
C ILE A 33 -6.55 2.88 -12.74
N THR A 34 -5.59 2.74 -13.65
CA THR A 34 -5.88 2.91 -15.08
C THR A 34 -6.69 1.71 -15.58
N LYS A 35 -7.58 1.92 -16.58
CA LYS A 35 -8.38 0.83 -17.18
C LYS A 35 -7.51 -0.35 -17.64
N GLN A 36 -6.30 -0.07 -18.14
CA GLN A 36 -5.34 -1.10 -18.54
C GLN A 36 -4.82 -1.89 -17.34
N ALA A 37 -4.41 -1.22 -16.26
CA ALA A 37 -3.95 -1.90 -15.06
C ALA A 37 -5.07 -2.73 -14.41
N ASP A 38 -6.31 -2.24 -14.38
CA ASP A 38 -7.47 -3.00 -13.88
C ASP A 38 -7.69 -4.30 -14.66
N LYS A 39 -7.60 -4.25 -16.00
CA LYS A 39 -7.70 -5.44 -16.86
C LYS A 39 -6.61 -6.45 -16.57
N GLU A 40 -5.37 -6.02 -16.39
CA GLU A 40 -4.26 -6.92 -16.07
C GLU A 40 -4.40 -7.52 -14.66
N ILE A 41 -4.82 -6.72 -13.66
CA ILE A 41 -5.01 -7.20 -12.29
C ILE A 41 -6.05 -8.33 -12.25
N LYS A 42 -7.13 -8.21 -13.02
CA LYS A 42 -8.20 -9.21 -13.11
C LYS A 42 -7.74 -10.56 -13.69
N LYS A 43 -6.61 -10.62 -14.39
CA LYS A 43 -6.04 -11.87 -14.91
C LYS A 43 -5.28 -12.68 -13.85
N PHE A 44 -4.91 -12.06 -12.73
CA PHE A 44 -4.21 -12.77 -11.65
C PHE A 44 -5.14 -13.69 -10.86
N SER A 45 -4.57 -14.64 -10.11
CA SER A 45 -5.35 -15.42 -9.15
C SER A 45 -5.93 -14.55 -8.05
N HIS A 46 -6.98 -15.05 -7.40
CA HIS A 46 -7.64 -14.39 -6.29
C HIS A 46 -6.63 -13.95 -5.20
N ASP A 47 -5.71 -14.82 -4.80
CA ASP A 47 -4.71 -14.53 -3.77
C ASP A 47 -3.82 -13.32 -4.10
N VAL A 48 -3.44 -13.19 -5.37
CA VAL A 48 -2.61 -12.07 -5.84
C VAL A 48 -3.42 -10.80 -5.89
N GLN A 49 -4.67 -10.88 -6.36
CA GLN A 49 -5.58 -9.74 -6.34
C GLN A 49 -5.82 -9.24 -4.91
N THR A 50 -5.96 -10.15 -3.93
CA THR A 50 -6.06 -9.79 -2.50
C THR A 50 -4.81 -9.08 -2.01
N ARG A 51 -3.60 -9.58 -2.34
CA ARG A 51 -2.35 -8.90 -1.97
C ARG A 51 -2.23 -7.51 -2.58
N ILE A 52 -2.60 -7.38 -3.86
CA ILE A 52 -2.62 -6.08 -4.56
C ILE A 52 -3.59 -5.12 -3.88
N LYS A 53 -4.77 -5.60 -3.49
CA LYS A 53 -5.78 -4.80 -2.77
C LYS A 53 -5.24 -4.29 -1.42
N VAL A 54 -4.59 -5.14 -0.63
CA VAL A 54 -3.96 -4.73 0.64
C VAL A 54 -2.92 -3.63 0.41
N ILE A 55 -2.13 -3.75 -0.65
CA ILE A 55 -1.14 -2.72 -1.03
C ILE A 55 -1.83 -1.40 -1.41
N PHE A 56 -2.96 -1.44 -2.11
CA PHE A 56 -3.75 -0.25 -2.42
C PHE A 56 -4.38 0.38 -1.18
N ASP A 57 -4.81 -0.42 -0.21
CA ASP A 57 -5.34 0.07 1.06
C ASP A 57 -4.24 0.79 1.87
N VAL A 58 -3.01 0.24 1.88
CA VAL A 58 -1.84 0.91 2.48
C VAL A 58 -1.51 2.20 1.74
N LEU A 59 -1.53 2.21 0.40
CA LEU A 59 -1.34 3.44 -0.39
C LEU A 59 -2.45 4.47 -0.16
N SER A 60 -3.68 4.03 0.08
CA SER A 60 -4.81 4.90 0.39
C SER A 60 -4.66 5.52 1.78
N ARG A 61 -4.24 4.74 2.77
CA ARG A 61 -4.06 5.21 4.16
C ARG A 61 -2.80 6.05 4.32
N ASP A 62 -1.66 5.49 3.98
CA ASP A 62 -0.35 6.06 4.31
C ASP A 62 0.17 6.91 3.15
N GLY A 63 -0.23 6.59 1.91
CA GLY A 63 0.27 7.18 0.66
C GLY A 63 1.76 7.20 0.53
N LYS A 64 2.42 6.23 1.15
CA LYS A 64 3.77 5.78 0.86
C LYS A 64 3.81 4.29 1.12
N LEU A 65 4.56 3.57 0.31
CA LEU A 65 4.95 2.20 0.62
C LEU A 65 6.35 2.26 1.19
N VAL A 66 6.55 1.62 2.34
CA VAL A 66 7.88 1.41 2.92
C VAL A 66 8.44 0.11 2.32
N GLU A 67 9.77 0.02 2.21
CA GLU A 67 10.43 -1.23 1.82
C GLU A 67 9.95 -2.41 2.67
N PRO A 68 9.79 -3.62 2.09
CA PRO A 68 10.27 -4.09 0.77
C PRO A 68 9.31 -3.86 -0.41
N TYR A 69 8.17 -3.19 -0.18
CA TYR A 69 7.06 -3.18 -1.14
C TYR A 69 7.11 -2.04 -2.16
N GLY A 70 7.93 -1.02 -1.93
CA GLY A 70 8.05 0.15 -2.80
C GLY A 70 9.51 0.51 -3.07
N LYS A 71 9.92 0.54 -4.33
CA LYS A 71 11.20 1.12 -4.76
C LYS A 71 10.96 2.42 -5.52
N LYS A 72 11.57 3.52 -5.10
CA LYS A 72 11.55 4.77 -5.90
C LYS A 72 12.39 4.57 -7.17
N ILE A 73 11.80 4.81 -8.34
CA ILE A 73 12.51 4.76 -9.63
C ILE A 73 12.87 6.18 -10.09
N ASP A 74 11.98 7.14 -9.86
CA ASP A 74 12.16 8.54 -10.26
C ASP A 74 11.49 9.47 -9.22
N SER A 75 11.62 10.77 -9.40
CA SER A 75 11.14 11.85 -8.53
C SER A 75 9.73 11.60 -8.00
N ASN A 76 8.80 11.21 -8.89
CA ASN A 76 7.40 10.92 -8.57
C ASN A 76 6.95 9.52 -9.00
N LEU A 77 7.87 8.62 -9.40
CA LEU A 77 7.56 7.28 -9.92
C LEU A 77 8.15 6.20 -9.01
N PHE A 78 7.33 5.20 -8.70
CA PHE A 78 7.63 4.15 -7.76
C PHE A 78 7.24 2.78 -8.34
N GLU A 79 7.92 1.74 -7.88
CA GLU A 79 7.75 0.34 -8.27
C GLU A 79 7.28 -0.50 -7.11
N ILE A 80 6.32 -1.39 -7.36
CA ILE A 80 5.90 -2.46 -6.44
C ILE A 80 6.23 -3.77 -7.13
N ARG A 81 6.98 -4.61 -6.43
CA ARG A 81 7.42 -5.91 -6.94
C ARG A 81 6.51 -7.00 -6.43
N ILE A 82 5.90 -7.73 -7.34
CA ILE A 82 5.03 -8.87 -7.02
C ILE A 82 5.64 -10.11 -7.67
N LYS A 83 6.01 -11.09 -6.84
CA LYS A 83 6.41 -12.42 -7.32
C LYS A 83 5.16 -13.28 -7.49
N TYR A 84 4.75 -13.53 -8.73
CA TYR A 84 3.66 -14.44 -9.06
C TYR A 84 3.84 -15.01 -10.46
N LYS A 85 4.06 -16.33 -10.57
CA LYS A 85 4.34 -17.03 -11.85
C LYS A 85 5.39 -16.30 -12.72
N GLY A 86 6.36 -15.64 -12.09
CA GLY A 86 7.26 -14.67 -12.71
C GLY A 86 7.47 -13.44 -11.84
N GLN A 87 8.12 -12.41 -12.39
CA GLN A 87 8.34 -11.13 -11.72
C GLN A 87 7.46 -10.04 -12.33
N TRP A 88 6.49 -9.55 -11.57
CA TRP A 88 5.60 -8.48 -11.98
C TRP A 88 5.98 -7.16 -11.32
N ARG A 89 5.88 -6.08 -12.09
CA ARG A 89 6.21 -4.72 -11.65
C ARG A 89 4.99 -3.82 -11.85
N ILE A 90 4.43 -3.36 -10.74
CA ILE A 90 3.40 -2.33 -10.74
C ILE A 90 4.12 -0.98 -10.57
N LEU A 91 3.94 -0.09 -11.53
CA LEU A 91 4.41 1.28 -11.43
C LEU A 91 3.29 2.14 -10.87
N TYR A 92 3.60 3.03 -9.93
CA TYR A 92 2.66 4.02 -9.45
C TYR A 92 3.34 5.37 -9.30
N ALA A 93 2.57 6.45 -9.46
CA ALA A 93 3.08 7.80 -9.33
C ALA A 93 2.19 8.66 -8.43
N TYR A 94 2.80 9.55 -7.65
CA TYR A 94 2.09 10.60 -6.92
C TYR A 94 1.87 11.80 -7.83
N LEU A 95 0.61 12.14 -8.10
CA LEU A 95 0.28 13.36 -8.81
C LEU A 95 -0.02 14.45 -7.79
N LEU A 96 0.98 15.29 -7.52
CA LEU A 96 0.85 16.44 -6.63
C LEU A 96 0.29 17.63 -7.43
N LYS A 97 -1.04 17.74 -7.49
CA LYS A 97 -1.73 19.00 -7.78
C LYS A 97 -3.06 18.92 -7.06
N GLU A 98 -3.07 19.42 -5.82
CA GLU A 98 -4.19 19.43 -4.89
C GLU A 98 -4.78 18.04 -4.60
N LEU A 99 -4.28 17.46 -3.51
CA LEU A 99 -4.84 16.28 -2.83
C LEU A 99 -5.07 15.04 -3.72
N THR A 100 -4.21 14.04 -3.50
CA THR A 100 -4.59 12.62 -3.44
C THR A 100 -4.89 11.87 -4.75
N LYS A 101 -3.94 11.76 -5.70
CA LYS A 101 -4.12 10.87 -6.86
C LYS A 101 -2.87 10.02 -7.13
N ALA A 102 -2.95 8.72 -6.83
CA ALA A 102 -1.95 7.74 -7.28
C ALA A 102 -2.36 7.16 -8.64
N LYS A 103 -1.51 7.24 -9.68
CA LYS A 103 -1.78 6.64 -11.01
C LYS A 103 -0.97 5.37 -11.20
N ILE A 104 -1.64 4.25 -11.40
CA ILE A 104 -1.01 2.93 -11.50
C ILE A 104 -0.93 2.45 -12.96
N ARG A 105 0.26 2.00 -13.39
CA ARG A 105 0.55 1.37 -14.69
C ARG A 105 1.27 0.04 -14.46
N LEU A 106 0.82 -1.01 -15.14
CA LEU A 106 1.49 -2.31 -15.14
C LEU A 106 2.37 -2.43 -16.38
N LYS A 107 3.58 -2.97 -16.21
CA LYS A 107 4.42 -3.44 -17.31
C LYS A 107 4.87 -4.87 -17.02
N GLU A 108 4.57 -5.77 -17.94
CA GLU A 108 5.16 -7.10 -17.97
C GLU A 108 6.59 -6.98 -18.51
N TYR A 109 7.56 -7.57 -17.80
CA TYR A 109 8.93 -7.69 -18.26
C TYR A 109 9.23 -9.18 -18.35
N GLN A 110 9.37 -9.69 -19.58
CA GLN A 110 9.98 -11.01 -19.80
C GLN A 110 11.48 -10.87 -19.54
N ILE A 111 12.02 -11.74 -18.68
CA ILE A 111 13.46 -11.95 -18.50
C ILE A 111 13.88 -13.00 -19.52
#